data_AF-A0AAC8VL84-F1
#
_entry.id   AF-A0AAC8VL84-F1
#
_cell.length_a   1.000
_cell.length_b   1.000
_cell.length_c   1.000
_cell.angle_alpha   90.00
_cell.angle_beta   90.00
_cell.angle_gamma   90.00
#
_symmetry.space_group_name_H-M   'P 1'
#
loop_
_entity.id
_entity.type
_entity.pdbx_description
1 polymer ?
#
loop_
_entity_poly.entity_id
_entity_poly.type
_entity_poly.pdbx_seq_one_letter_code
_entity_poly.pdbx_strand_id
1 'polypeptide(L)'
;MTKKTRADVQKAIQKSIETGDVINLYGWNLEGVDLRGLNLDGANLREANLHKANLEGVNLRGADLYHTNLGTVAKNYSELQKGYFLVLSA
;
A
#
# COMPACT_ATOMS: atom_id res chain seq x y z
N MET A 1 14.31 4.04 7.17
CA MET A 1 13.35 5.13 6.84
C MET A 1 12.42 5.34 8.02
N THR A 2 12.12 6.60 8.36
CA THR A 2 11.22 6.94 9.47
C THR A 2 9.77 6.63 9.10
N LYS A 3 9.05 5.96 10.00
CA LYS A 3 7.62 5.66 9.83
C LYS A 3 6.82 6.96 9.71
N LYS A 4 5.92 7.02 8.74
CA LYS A 4 5.00 8.14 8.50
C LYS A 4 3.64 7.84 9.12
N THR A 5 2.89 8.90 9.37
CA THR A 5 1.55 8.86 9.97
C THR A 5 0.50 9.26 8.94
N ARG A 6 -0.78 9.01 9.25
CA ARG A 6 -1.90 9.53 8.45
C ARG A 6 -1.82 11.05 8.28
N ALA A 7 -1.43 11.77 9.33
CA ALA A 7 -1.28 13.22 9.30
C ALA A 7 -0.18 13.68 8.33
N ASP A 8 0.90 12.90 8.18
CA ASP A 8 1.94 13.22 7.20
C ASP A 8 1.42 13.09 5.76
N VAL A 9 0.59 12.08 5.49
CA VAL A 9 -0.03 11.92 4.16
C VAL A 9 -1.05 13.03 3.89
N GLN A 10 -1.85 13.42 4.89
CA GLN A 10 -2.76 14.56 4.75
C GLN A 10 -2.03 15.87 4.48
N LYS A 11 -0.87 16.09 5.12
CA LYS A 11 -0.01 17.24 4.81
C LYS A 11 0.52 17.19 3.38
N ALA A 12 0.90 16.02 2.88
CA ALA A 12 1.34 15.86 1.49
C ALA A 12 0.21 16.15 0.49
N ILE A 13 -1.00 15.68 0.77
CA ILE A 13 -2.20 15.99 -0.02
C ILE A 13 -2.48 17.50 0.02
N GLN A 14 -2.49 18.11 1.20
CA GLN A 14 -2.73 19.54 1.33
C GLN A 14 -1.69 20.37 0.57
N LYS A 15 -0.41 20.01 0.69
CA LYS A 15 0.66 20.64 -0.07
C LYS A 15 0.45 20.54 -1.58
N SER A 16 0.02 19.38 -2.09
CA SER A 16 -0.24 19.20 -3.53
C SER A 16 -1.38 20.11 -4.03
N ILE A 17 -2.38 20.37 -3.19
CA ILE A 17 -3.49 21.29 -3.52
C ILE A 17 -2.99 22.74 -3.57
N GLU A 18 -2.07 23.11 -2.69
CA GLU A 18 -1.49 24.45 -2.64
C GLU A 18 -0.51 24.72 -3.79
N THR A 19 0.30 23.74 -4.16
CA THR A 19 1.34 23.91 -5.20
C THR A 19 0.88 23.49 -6.59
N GLY A 20 -0.19 22.71 -6.71
CA GLY A 20 -0.65 22.10 -7.96
C GLY A 20 0.21 20.94 -8.44
N ASP A 21 1.21 20.51 -7.65
CA ASP A 21 2.08 19.38 -7.98
C ASP A 21 1.39 18.03 -7.70
N VAL A 22 1.98 16.95 -8.23
CA VAL A 22 1.58 15.59 -7.86
C VAL A 22 1.92 15.27 -6.40
N ILE A 23 1.09 14.44 -5.75
CA ILE A 23 1.35 13.98 -4.39
C ILE A 23 2.58 13.05 -4.40
N ASN A 24 3.66 13.48 -3.76
CA ASN A 24 4.91 12.71 -3.72
C ASN A 24 5.09 11.96 -2.39
N LEU A 25 4.93 10.64 -2.44
CA LEU A 25 5.10 9.69 -1.33
C LEU A 25 6.22 8.67 -1.63
N TYR A 26 7.14 9.01 -2.54
CA TYR A 26 8.26 8.16 -2.95
C TYR A 26 9.03 7.63 -1.72
N GLY A 27 9.14 6.31 -1.62
CA GLY A 27 9.89 5.65 -0.56
C GLY A 27 9.31 5.82 0.85
N TRP A 28 8.07 6.30 1.01
CA TRP A 28 7.51 6.51 2.34
C TRP A 28 7.25 5.19 3.05
N ASN A 29 7.63 5.09 4.32
CA ASN A 29 7.22 3.98 5.18
C ASN A 29 5.82 4.24 5.76
N LEU A 30 4.81 3.68 5.12
CA LEU A 30 3.38 3.77 5.46
C LEU A 30 2.83 2.46 6.05
N GLU A 31 3.70 1.61 6.59
CA GLU A 31 3.31 0.32 7.14
C GLU A 31 2.25 0.46 8.24
N GLY A 32 1.10 -0.19 8.07
CA GLY A 32 -0.01 -0.18 9.03
C GLY A 32 -0.71 1.18 9.17
N VAL A 33 -0.46 2.14 8.28
CA VAL A 33 -1.11 3.46 8.34
C VAL A 33 -2.55 3.34 7.87
N ASP A 34 -3.47 3.97 8.60
CA ASP A 34 -4.86 4.12 8.14
C ASP A 34 -4.93 5.21 7.07
N LEU A 35 -5.10 4.80 5.81
CA LEU A 35 -5.23 5.69 4.66
C LEU A 35 -6.67 5.80 4.16
N ARG A 36 -7.66 5.24 4.88
CA ARG A 36 -9.04 5.16 4.41
C ARG A 36 -9.61 6.47 3.89
N GLY A 37 -10.30 6.36 2.76
CA GLY A 37 -11.01 7.46 2.10
C GLY A 37 -10.12 8.59 1.57
N LEU A 38 -8.79 8.46 1.59
CA LEU A 38 -7.90 9.49 1.07
C LEU A 38 -7.90 9.49 -0.47
N ASN A 39 -7.81 10.68 -1.05
CA ASN A 39 -7.61 10.85 -2.48
C ASN A 39 -6.10 10.95 -2.79
N LEU A 40 -5.56 9.94 -3.45
CA LEU A 40 -4.18 9.84 -3.90
C LEU A 40 -4.11 9.69 -5.44
N ASP A 41 -5.07 10.30 -6.16
CA ASP A 41 -5.10 10.32 -7.64
C ASP A 41 -3.77 10.88 -8.18
N GLY A 42 -3.12 10.12 -9.06
CA GLY A 42 -1.83 10.49 -9.65
C GLY A 42 -0.63 10.48 -8.70
N ALA A 43 -0.77 9.99 -7.45
CA ALA A 43 0.32 10.03 -6.48
C ALA A 43 1.52 9.17 -6.90
N ASN A 44 2.73 9.68 -6.65
CA ASN A 44 3.95 8.89 -6.73
C ASN A 44 4.15 8.10 -5.43
N LEU A 45 3.87 6.79 -5.47
CA LEU A 45 4.01 5.84 -4.37
C LEU A 45 5.16 4.86 -4.59
N ARG A 46 6.05 5.13 -5.57
CA ARG A 46 7.15 4.24 -5.90
C ARG A 46 8.00 3.96 -4.67
N GLU A 47 8.41 2.71 -4.49
CA GLU A 47 9.21 2.24 -3.35
C GLU A 47 8.57 2.48 -1.97
N ALA A 48 7.32 2.96 -1.89
CA ALA A 48 6.62 3.11 -0.62
C ALA A 48 6.34 1.75 0.01
N ASN A 49 6.38 1.69 1.34
CA ASN A 49 5.95 0.52 2.10
C ASN A 49 4.52 0.71 2.58
N LEU A 50 3.56 0.07 1.91
CA LEU A 50 2.14 0.03 2.27
C LEU A 50 1.75 -1.28 2.98
N HIS A 51 2.72 -2.08 3.45
CA HIS A 51 2.42 -3.34 4.14
C HIS A 51 1.43 -3.09 5.30
N LYS A 52 0.32 -3.84 5.33
CA LYS A 52 -0.78 -3.69 6.32
C LYS A 52 -1.45 -2.31 6.37
N ALA A 53 -1.18 -1.39 5.44
CA ALA A 53 -1.89 -0.12 5.40
C ALA A 53 -3.38 -0.36 5.12
N ASN A 54 -4.27 0.43 5.75
CA ASN A 54 -5.69 0.35 5.44
C ASN A 54 -6.00 1.23 4.22
N LEU A 55 -6.22 0.58 3.08
CA LEU A 55 -6.50 1.22 1.79
C LEU A 55 -8.00 1.23 1.43
N GLU A 56 -8.89 0.89 2.37
CA GLU A 56 -10.33 0.88 2.11
C GLU A 56 -10.82 2.28 1.64
N GLY A 57 -11.40 2.32 0.44
CA GLY A 57 -11.91 3.55 -0.17
C GLY A 57 -10.84 4.56 -0.62
N VAL A 58 -9.56 4.19 -0.67
CA VAL A 58 -8.51 5.09 -1.18
C VAL A 58 -8.62 5.20 -2.70
N ASN A 59 -8.67 6.43 -3.22
CA ASN A 59 -8.57 6.65 -4.66
C ASN A 59 -7.10 6.62 -5.08
N LEU A 60 -6.68 5.54 -5.73
CA LEU A 60 -5.32 5.34 -6.28
C LEU A 60 -5.30 5.43 -7.80
N ARG A 61 -6.32 6.03 -8.43
CA ARG A 61 -6.35 6.16 -9.90
C ARG A 61 -5.10 6.88 -10.39
N GLY A 62 -4.45 6.34 -11.41
CA GLY A 62 -3.23 6.93 -11.98
C GLY A 62 -2.00 6.99 -11.06
N ALA A 63 -2.04 6.40 -9.85
CA ALA A 63 -0.89 6.39 -8.96
C ALA A 63 0.24 5.50 -9.50
N ASP A 64 1.50 5.95 -9.36
CA ASP A 64 2.68 5.13 -9.70
C ASP A 64 3.05 4.26 -8.49
N LEU A 65 2.80 2.95 -8.62
CA LEU A 65 3.03 1.93 -7.59
C LEU A 65 4.28 1.06 -7.87
N TYR A 66 5.20 1.51 -8.72
CA TYR A 66 6.39 0.74 -9.08
C TYR A 66 7.27 0.46 -7.84
N HIS A 67 7.60 -0.82 -7.59
CA HIS A 67 8.29 -1.29 -6.37
C HIS A 67 7.60 -0.94 -5.04
N THR A 68 6.30 -0.62 -5.03
CA THR A 68 5.55 -0.43 -3.79
C THR A 68 5.35 -1.77 -3.09
N ASN A 69 5.70 -1.85 -1.81
CA ASN A 69 5.42 -3.02 -0.99
C ASN A 69 3.99 -2.95 -0.45
N LEU A 70 3.03 -3.59 -1.12
CA LEU A 70 1.64 -3.72 -0.66
C LEU A 70 1.47 -4.79 0.44
N GLY A 71 2.57 -5.46 0.83
CA GLY A 71 2.53 -6.66 1.65
C GLY A 71 2.25 -7.91 0.82
N THR A 72 2.78 -9.03 1.27
CA THR A 72 2.34 -10.33 0.79
C THR A 72 0.84 -10.44 1.04
N VAL A 73 0.04 -10.59 -0.03
CA VAL A 73 -1.25 -11.28 0.09
C VAL A 73 -0.92 -12.55 0.88
N ALA A 74 -1.56 -12.70 2.04
CA ALA A 74 -1.23 -13.71 3.02
C ALA A 74 -0.89 -15.04 2.33
N LYS A 75 0.15 -15.71 2.84
CA LYS A 75 0.69 -17.01 2.41
C LYS A 75 -0.35 -18.16 2.41
N ASN A 76 -1.49 -18.00 1.76
CA ASN A 76 -2.52 -19.02 1.63
C ASN A 76 -2.11 -20.09 0.59
N TYR A 77 -1.05 -19.83 -0.19
CA TYR A 77 -0.45 -20.85 -1.04
C TYR A 77 0.24 -21.97 -0.23
N SER A 78 0.67 -21.75 1.02
CA SER A 78 1.33 -22.82 1.82
C SER A 78 0.35 -23.72 2.60
N GLU A 79 -0.92 -23.34 2.70
CA GLU A 79 -1.96 -24.16 3.34
C GLU A 79 -2.60 -25.16 2.34
N LEU A 80 -2.63 -24.82 1.05
CA LEU A 80 -3.24 -25.67 0.00
C LEU A 80 -2.40 -26.91 -0.39
N GLN A 81 -1.11 -26.98 -0.03
CA GLN A 81 -0.27 -28.16 -0.35
C GLN A 81 -0.30 -29.27 0.72
N LYS A 82 -0.86 -29.03 1.91
CA LYS A 82 -0.92 -30.05 2.97
C LYS A 82 -2.08 -31.04 2.81
N GLY A 83 -3.06 -30.73 1.96
CA GLY A 83 -4.25 -31.55 1.76
C GLY A 83 -4.15 -32.63 0.67
N TYR A 84 -3.12 -32.62 -0.18
CA TYR A 84 -3.04 -33.50 -1.37
C TYR A 84 -2.25 -34.80 -1.16
N PHE A 85 -1.74 -35.09 0.05
CA PHE A 85 -0.87 -36.26 0.29
C PHE A 85 -1.56 -37.51 0.87
N LEU A 86 -2.89 -37.57 0.92
CA LEU A 86 -3.61 -38.72 1.52
C LEU A 86 -4.47 -39.55 0.54
N VAL A 87 -4.35 -39.36 -0.78
CA VAL A 87 -5.19 -40.11 -1.75
C VAL A 87 -4.40 -40.90 -2.81
N LEU A 88 -3.08 -41.06 -2.67
CA LEU A 88 -2.27 -41.85 -3.63
C LEU A 88 -1.35 -42.91 -2.98
N SER A 89 -1.65 -43.36 -1.76
CA SER A 89 -0.97 -44.51 -1.15
C SER A 89 -1.95 -45.57 -0.65
N ALA A 90 -2.86 -45.99 -1.53
CA ALA A 90 -3.62 -47.24 -1.41
C ALA A 90 -3.28 -48.13 -2.59
#